data_AF-A0A6B3UR33-F1
#
_entry.id   AF-A0A6B3UR33-F1
#
_cell.length_a   1.000
_cell.length_b   1.000
_cell.length_c   1.000
_cell.angle_alpha   90.00
_cell.angle_beta   90.00
_cell.angle_gamma   90.00
#
_symmetry.space_group_name_H-M   'P 1'
#
loop_
_entity.id
_entity.type
_entity.pdbx_description
1 polymer ?
#
loop_
_entity_poly.entity_id
_entity_poly.type
_entity_poly.pdbx_seq_one_letter_code
_entity_poly.pdbx_strand_id
1 'polypeptide(L)'
;GALAIQSRVVDADAAWLRSLHHAPTALAVAAERGALEALEGSCRTAVGAHARLVGERLVMTVEGLTADGTVRWRREGSVAASASDAEARELGLELGRQIRLEAGDRLIVA
;
A
#
# COMPACT_ATOMS: atom_id res chain seq x y z
N GLY A 1 -4.19 12.50 0.48
CA GLY A 1 -4.13 11.81 1.78
C GLY A 1 -5.50 11.25 2.11
N ALA A 2 -5.56 10.21 2.94
CA ALA A 2 -6.81 9.57 3.40
C ALA A 2 -6.92 9.67 4.93
N LEU A 3 -8.14 9.72 5.46
CA LEU A 3 -8.41 9.63 6.89
C LEU A 3 -8.90 8.21 7.20
N ALA A 4 -8.34 7.61 8.25
CA ALA A 4 -8.79 6.33 8.78
C ALA A 4 -9.56 6.55 10.08
N ILE A 5 -10.66 5.82 10.25
CA ILE A 5 -11.43 5.80 11.48
C ILE A 5 -11.24 4.43 12.12
N GLN A 6 -10.74 4.41 13.35
CA GLN A 6 -10.70 3.19 14.15
C GLN A 6 -11.90 3.18 15.09
N SER A 7 -12.56 2.03 15.18
CA SER A 7 -13.66 1.78 16.10
C SER A 7 -13.43 0.49 16.86
N ARG A 8 -14.30 0.20 17.85
CA ARG A 8 -14.37 -1.13 18.43
C ARG A 8 -14.92 -2.10 17.38
N VAL A 9 -14.50 -3.36 17.43
CA VAL A 9 -14.91 -4.39 16.45
C VAL A 9 -16.44 -4.54 16.39
N VAL A 10 -17.12 -4.46 17.53
CA VAL A 10 -18.60 -4.55 17.60
C VAL A 10 -19.33 -3.41 16.89
N ASP A 11 -18.63 -2.28 16.66
CA ASP A 11 -19.18 -1.10 15.99
C ASP A 11 -18.81 -1.05 14.50
N ALA A 12 -18.07 -2.01 13.95
CA ALA A 12 -17.55 -1.97 12.58
C ALA A 12 -18.65 -1.77 11.51
N ASP A 13 -19.84 -2.30 11.80
CA ASP A 13 -21.05 -2.19 10.96
C ASP A 13 -21.99 -1.08 11.40
N ALA A 14 -21.52 -0.07 12.14
CA ALA A 14 -22.35 1.07 12.45
C ALA A 14 -22.69 1.86 11.18
N ALA A 15 -23.95 2.29 11.04
CA ALA A 15 -24.42 2.97 9.84
C ALA A 15 -23.61 4.24 9.52
N TRP A 16 -23.15 4.96 10.54
CA TRP A 16 -22.34 6.16 10.40
C TRP A 16 -20.92 5.88 9.89
N LEU A 17 -20.34 4.71 10.18
CA LEU A 17 -19.04 4.31 9.62
C LEU A 17 -19.18 3.99 8.13
N ARG A 18 -20.22 3.20 7.78
CA ARG A 18 -20.51 2.87 6.39
C ARG A 18 -20.76 4.11 5.53
N SER A 19 -21.43 5.13 6.06
CA SER A 19 -21.70 6.37 5.30
C SER A 19 -20.44 7.20 5.01
N LEU A 20 -19.37 7.02 5.79
CA LEU A 20 -18.08 7.70 5.59
C LEU A 20 -17.11 6.88 4.73
N HIS A 21 -17.41 5.60 4.48
CA HIS A 21 -16.53 4.72 3.76
C HIS A 21 -16.55 5.03 2.26
N HIS A 22 -15.37 5.35 1.72
CA HIS A 22 -15.19 5.58 0.30
C HIS A 22 -14.45 4.40 -0.33
N ALA A 23 -15.20 3.49 -0.96
CA ALA A 23 -14.68 2.22 -1.49
C ALA A 23 -13.47 2.39 -2.44
N PRO A 24 -13.44 3.35 -3.39
CA PRO A 24 -12.26 3.60 -4.21
C PRO A 24 -10.99 3.90 -3.42
N THR A 25 -11.10 4.70 -2.35
CA THR A 25 -9.97 5.03 -1.48
C THR A 25 -9.58 3.85 -0.61
N ALA A 26 -10.55 3.09 -0.09
CA ALA A 26 -10.27 1.90 0.70
C ALA A 26 -9.47 0.87 -0.09
N LEU A 27 -9.84 0.62 -1.35
CA LEU A 27 -9.13 -0.31 -2.23
C LEU A 27 -7.69 0.14 -2.51
N ALA A 28 -7.49 1.43 -2.79
CA ALA A 28 -6.15 2.00 -2.99
C ALA A 28 -5.29 1.89 -1.71
N VAL A 29 -5.86 2.26 -0.56
CA VAL A 29 -5.17 2.20 0.74
C VAL A 29 -4.86 0.75 1.12
N ALA A 30 -5.72 -0.22 0.80
CA ALA A 30 -5.46 -1.63 1.06
C ALA A 30 -4.19 -2.11 0.34
N ALA A 31 -4.04 -1.73 -0.94
CA ALA A 31 -2.84 -2.01 -1.71
C ALA A 31 -1.61 -1.32 -1.12
N GLU A 32 -1.67 -0.01 -0.90
CA GLU A 32 -0.56 0.78 -0.33
C GLU A 32 -0.08 0.22 1.01
N ARG A 33 -1.01 -0.13 1.90
CA ARG A 33 -0.69 -0.74 3.20
C ARG A 33 -0.04 -2.11 3.07
N GLY A 34 -0.46 -2.93 2.09
CA GLY A 34 0.20 -4.20 1.79
C GLY A 34 1.67 -4.02 1.41
N ALA A 35 1.98 -3.04 0.55
CA ALA A 35 3.36 -2.76 0.17
C ALA A 35 4.21 -2.24 1.33
N LEU A 36 3.70 -1.30 2.11
CA LEU A 36 4.43 -0.74 3.25
C LEU A 36 4.71 -1.81 4.33
N GLU A 37 3.78 -2.75 4.52
CA GLU A 37 3.98 -3.89 5.41
C GLU A 37 5.10 -4.81 4.91
N ALA A 38 5.07 -5.18 3.63
CA ALA A 38 6.10 -6.06 3.05
C ALA A 38 7.49 -5.42 3.00
N LEU A 39 7.57 -4.09 2.89
CA LEU A 39 8.82 -3.35 2.94
C LEU A 39 9.38 -3.22 4.37
N GLU A 40 8.61 -3.56 5.40
CA GLU A 40 8.93 -3.37 6.82
C GLU A 40 9.43 -1.94 7.11
N GLY A 41 8.89 -0.96 6.39
CA GLY A 41 9.33 0.42 6.45
C GLY A 41 9.04 1.03 7.82
N SER A 42 10.07 1.48 8.53
CA SER A 42 9.90 2.42 9.62
C SER A 42 9.62 3.84 9.08
N CYS A 43 9.19 4.77 9.93
CA CYS A 43 9.02 6.18 9.57
C CYS A 43 10.31 6.86 9.05
N ARG A 44 11.46 6.18 9.11
CA ARG A 44 12.77 6.67 8.64
C ARG A 44 13.25 6.02 7.34
N THR A 45 12.50 5.05 6.83
CA THR A 45 12.86 4.31 5.60
C THR A 45 12.37 5.09 4.39
N ALA A 46 13.22 5.33 3.40
CA ALA A 46 12.86 6.07 2.18
C ALA A 46 12.04 5.18 1.22
N VAL A 47 10.79 4.92 1.58
CA VAL A 47 9.85 4.10 0.81
C VAL A 47 8.58 4.85 0.46
N GLY A 48 7.97 4.47 -0.65
CA GLY A 48 6.69 5.00 -1.09
C GLY A 48 5.84 3.93 -1.74
N ALA A 49 4.54 3.97 -1.49
CA ALA A 49 3.55 3.15 -2.18
C ALA A 49 2.37 4.06 -2.54
N HIS A 50 1.95 4.03 -3.79
CA HIS A 50 0.84 4.85 -4.26
C HIS A 50 -0.02 4.06 -5.25
N ALA A 51 -1.31 3.94 -4.93
CA ALA A 51 -2.29 3.25 -5.75
C ALA A 51 -3.41 4.22 -6.15
N ARG A 52 -3.92 4.05 -7.37
CA ARG A 52 -5.03 4.85 -7.89
C ARG A 52 -5.87 4.05 -8.86
N LEU A 53 -7.16 4.35 -8.92
CA LEU A 53 -8.02 3.82 -9.96
C LEU A 53 -7.82 4.58 -11.27
N VAL A 54 -7.73 3.84 -12.36
CA VAL A 54 -7.67 4.33 -13.75
C VAL A 54 -8.59 3.47 -14.59
N GLY A 55 -9.79 3.99 -14.86
CA GLY A 55 -10.86 3.21 -15.48
C GLY A 55 -11.19 1.97 -14.64
N GLU A 56 -11.08 0.79 -15.25
CA GLU A 56 -11.43 -0.50 -14.62
C GLU A 56 -10.24 -1.19 -13.94
N ARG A 57 -9.17 -0.47 -13.63
CA ARG A 57 -7.99 -1.02 -12.94
C ARG A 57 -7.55 -0.16 -11.76
N LEU A 58 -7.11 -0.82 -10.70
CA LEU A 58 -6.27 -0.22 -9.68
C LEU A 58 -4.81 -0.36 -10.13
N VAL A 59 -4.15 0.74 -10.43
CA VAL A 59 -2.71 0.76 -10.77
C VAL A 59 -1.92 1.23 -9.57
N MET A 60 -0.76 0.63 -9.36
CA MET A 60 0.07 0.86 -8.18
C MET A 60 1.54 1.01 -8.57
N THR A 61 2.22 1.92 -7.89
CA THR A 61 3.69 2.07 -7.92
C THR A 61 4.21 1.91 -6.51
N VAL A 62 5.28 1.14 -6.35
CA VAL A 62 6.02 0.96 -5.09
C VAL A 62 7.47 1.30 -5.33
N GLU A 63 8.07 2.06 -4.42
CA GLU A 63 9.47 2.47 -4.49
C GLU A 63 10.16 2.34 -3.13
N GLY A 64 11.45 2.03 -3.21
CA GLY A 64 12.39 2.13 -2.11
C GLY A 64 13.67 2.79 -2.61
N LEU A 65 14.31 3.59 -1.76
CA LEU A 65 15.58 4.24 -2.05
C LEU A 65 16.56 3.95 -0.92
N THR A 66 17.86 3.97 -1.23
CA THR A 66 18.89 4.11 -0.20
C THR A 66 18.77 5.47 0.47
N ALA A 67 19.29 5.59 1.70
CA ALA A 67 19.22 6.83 2.49
C ALA A 67 19.85 8.05 1.79
N ASP A 68 20.89 7.81 0.99
CA ASP A 68 21.58 8.80 0.17
C ASP A 68 20.90 9.05 -1.20
N GLY A 69 19.83 8.31 -1.51
CA GLY A 69 19.08 8.40 -2.76
C GLY A 69 19.82 7.90 -4.01
N THR A 70 21.01 7.29 -3.87
CA THR A 70 21.83 6.87 -5.02
C THR A 70 21.29 5.64 -5.72
N VAL A 71 20.61 4.75 -4.99
CA VAL A 71 19.95 3.56 -5.54
C VAL A 71 18.45 3.68 -5.34
N ARG A 72 17.71 3.31 -6.38
CA ARG A 72 16.25 3.30 -6.41
C ARG A 72 15.76 1.96 -6.93
N TRP A 73 14.85 1.36 -6.20
CA TRP A 73 14.06 0.20 -6.61
C TRP A 73 12.64 0.65 -6.87
N ARG A 74 12.08 0.26 -8.02
CA ARG A 74 10.70 0.57 -8.40
C ARG A 74 10.01 -0.70 -8.89
N ARG A 75 8.75 -0.86 -8.50
CA ARG A 75 7.84 -1.90 -9.00
C ARG A 75 6.49 -1.28 -9.30
N GLU A 76 5.84 -1.82 -10.32
CA GLU A 76 4.52 -1.40 -10.74
C GLU A 76 3.66 -2.64 -10.96
N GLY A 77 2.37 -2.49 -10.70
CA GLY A 77 1.43 -3.58 -10.90
C GLY A 77 0.00 -3.05 -10.92
N SER A 78 -0.93 -3.96 -11.20
CA SER A 78 -2.34 -3.61 -11.19
C SER A 78 -3.25 -4.81 -11.00
N VAL A 79 -4.42 -4.54 -10.42
CA VAL A 79 -5.54 -5.47 -10.33
C VAL A 79 -6.80 -4.84 -10.94
N ALA A 80 -7.85 -5.63 -11.14
CA ALA A 80 -9.14 -5.11 -11.58
C ALA A 80 -9.73 -4.13 -10.54
N ALA A 81 -10.49 -3.13 -10.98
CA ALA A 81 -11.22 -2.23 -10.07
C ALA A 81 -12.31 -2.96 -9.26
N SER A 82 -12.75 -4.13 -9.75
CA SER A 82 -13.67 -5.03 -9.06
C SER A 82 -13.00 -5.97 -8.06
N ALA A 83 -11.68 -5.85 -7.86
CA ALA A 83 -10.95 -6.64 -6.88
C ALA A 83 -11.43 -6.33 -5.45
N SER A 84 -11.30 -7.31 -4.58
CA SER A 84 -11.47 -7.17 -3.14
C SER A 84 -10.29 -6.43 -2.50
N ASP A 85 -10.51 -5.88 -1.30
CA ASP A 85 -9.43 -5.28 -0.48
C ASP A 85 -8.28 -6.27 -0.22
N ALA A 86 -8.59 -7.57 -0.10
CA ALA A 86 -7.59 -8.62 0.10
C ALA A 86 -6.70 -8.80 -1.15
N GLU A 87 -7.28 -8.82 -2.35
CA GLU A 87 -6.53 -8.91 -3.61
C GLU A 87 -5.70 -7.66 -3.88
N ALA A 88 -6.26 -6.47 -3.60
CA ALA A 88 -5.53 -5.21 -3.69
C ALA A 88 -4.34 -5.19 -2.70
N ARG A 89 -4.57 -5.64 -1.47
CA ARG A 89 -3.51 -5.79 -0.46
C ARG A 89 -2.44 -6.79 -0.90
N GLU A 90 -2.81 -7.92 -1.49
CA GLU A 90 -1.85 -8.92 -1.98
C GLU A 90 -0.99 -8.37 -3.12
N LEU A 91 -1.56 -7.57 -4.03
CA LEU A 91 -0.77 -6.81 -5.01
C LEU A 91 0.31 -5.97 -4.32
N GLY A 92 -0.06 -5.23 -3.28
CA GLY A 92 0.89 -4.43 -2.52
C GLY A 92 1.99 -5.27 -1.87
N LEU A 93 1.60 -6.35 -1.17
CA LEU A 93 2.51 -7.27 -0.52
C LEU A 93 3.52 -7.86 -1.51
N GLU A 94 3.07 -8.30 -2.68
CA GLU A 94 3.92 -8.86 -3.72
C GLU A 94 4.96 -7.84 -4.22
N LEU A 95 4.52 -6.65 -4.63
CA LEU A 95 5.44 -5.61 -5.13
C LEU A 95 6.44 -5.17 -4.06
N GLY A 96 6.01 -5.07 -2.80
CA GLY A 96 6.88 -4.75 -1.66
C GLY A 96 7.92 -5.84 -1.39
N ARG A 97 7.52 -7.13 -1.42
CA ARG A 97 8.44 -8.27 -1.25
C ARG A 97 9.51 -8.30 -2.33
N GLN A 98 9.14 -8.04 -3.60
CA GLN A 98 10.11 -7.99 -4.70
C GLN A 98 11.20 -6.93 -4.46
N ILE A 99 10.83 -5.74 -3.99
CA ILE A 99 11.80 -4.69 -3.65
C ILE A 99 12.64 -5.13 -2.46
N ARG A 100 12.04 -5.66 -1.40
CA ARG A 100 12.77 -6.09 -0.20
C ARG A 100 13.80 -7.17 -0.51
N LEU A 101 13.44 -8.15 -1.36
CA LEU A 101 14.35 -9.21 -1.80
C LEU A 101 15.53 -8.67 -2.61
N GLU A 102 15.32 -7.68 -3.47
CA GLU A 102 16.38 -7.07 -4.28
C GLU A 102 17.28 -6.12 -3.47
N ALA A 103 16.67 -5.30 -2.62
CA ALA A 103 17.37 -4.28 -1.85
C ALA A 103 18.18 -4.90 -0.71
N GLY A 104 17.61 -5.89 -0.02
CA GLY A 104 18.19 -6.48 1.20
C GLY A 104 18.44 -5.40 2.26
N ASP A 105 19.58 -5.50 2.94
CA ASP A 105 19.96 -4.58 4.02
C ASP A 105 20.17 -3.13 3.54
N ARG A 106 20.31 -2.90 2.23
CA ARG A 106 20.48 -1.55 1.66
C ARG A 106 19.22 -0.69 1.76
N LEU A 107 18.06 -1.31 2.03
CA LEU A 107 16.80 -0.59 2.19
C LEU A 107 16.66 0.03 3.59
N ILE A 108 17.21 -0.62 4.62
CA ILE A 108 17.01 -0.24 6.01
C ILE A 108 18.23 0.54 6.50
N VAL A 109 17.98 1.70 7.09
CA VAL A 109 19.00 2.45 7.81
C VAL A 109 19.00 1.94 9.24
N ALA A 110 20.11 1.32 9.67
CA ALA A 110 20.34 0.97 11.07
C ALA A 110 20.37 2.22 11.98
#